data_AF-A0A1Y2HL31-F1
#
_entry.id   AF-A0A1Y2HL31-F1
#
_cell.length_a   1.000
_cell.length_b   1.000
_cell.length_c   1.000
_cell.angle_alpha   90.00
_cell.angle_beta   90.00
_cell.angle_gamma   90.00
#
_symmetry.space_group_name_H-M   'P 1'
#
loop_
_entity.id
_entity.type
_entity.pdbx_description
1 polymer ?
#
loop_
_entity_poly.entity_id
_entity_poly.type
_entity_poly.pdbx_seq_one_letter_code
_entity_poly.pdbx_strand_id
1 'polypeptide(L)'
;MNPLSIVAFVAALIATVSAAAPTPFPVPAKYKLANTPGMEIEFRPDGTYSYTTYLKCLAANCVGEGAYFYNPDSRTLHLRQRIEGRSTVSQYWQLGKMTRDRDVSLIWDNKLVKTSGVNADLYPIPAKQAGEMWTRI
;
A
#
# COMPACT_ATOMS: atom_id res chain seq x y z
N MET A 1 13.78 40.79 31.75
CA MET A 1 13.49 39.83 30.66
C MET A 1 14.04 40.42 29.37
N ASN A 2 15.05 39.80 28.76
CA ASN A 2 15.77 40.38 27.62
C ASN A 2 15.07 39.99 26.29
N PRO A 3 14.77 40.94 25.39
CA PRO A 3 14.02 40.68 24.16
C PRO A 3 14.73 39.70 23.20
N LEU A 4 16.04 39.55 23.34
CA LEU A 4 16.86 38.57 22.62
C LEU A 4 16.52 37.10 22.99
N SER A 5 16.04 36.84 24.21
CA SER A 5 15.67 35.49 24.64
C SER A 5 14.36 35.00 24.01
N ILE A 6 13.48 35.92 23.59
CA ILE A 6 12.19 35.56 22.97
C ILE A 6 12.41 35.17 21.49
N VAL A 7 13.29 35.88 20.78
CA VAL A 7 13.61 35.59 19.37
C VAL A 7 14.32 34.24 19.22
N ALA A 8 15.24 33.91 20.14
CA ALA A 8 15.92 32.62 20.15
C ALA A 8 14.95 31.45 20.42
N PHE A 9 13.93 31.67 21.25
CA PHE A 9 12.93 30.64 21.56
C PHE A 9 11.97 30.38 20.40
N VAL A 10 11.60 31.43 19.64
CA VAL A 10 10.74 31.30 18.45
C VAL A 10 11.51 30.66 17.29
N ALA A 11 12.79 30.98 17.11
CA ALA A 11 13.62 30.34 16.07
C ALA A 11 13.87 28.84 16.34
N ALA A 12 14.02 28.44 17.61
CA ALA A 12 14.16 27.02 17.99
C ALA A 12 12.83 26.24 17.82
N LEU A 13 11.68 26.90 17.97
CA LEU A 13 10.37 26.27 17.75
C LEU A 13 10.04 26.11 16.25
N ILE A 14 10.55 27.00 15.39
CA ILE A 14 10.37 26.91 13.94
C ILE A 14 11.28 25.85 13.30
N ALA A 15 12.47 25.60 13.88
CA ALA A 15 13.40 24.58 13.38
C ALA A 15 13.01 23.12 13.71
N THR A 16 12.04 22.90 14.61
CA THR A 16 11.57 21.54 14.95
C THR A 16 10.36 21.10 14.11
N VAL A 17 9.80 21.98 13.29
CA VAL A 17 8.89 21.60 12.20
C VAL A 17 9.70 21.19 10.97
N SER A 18 10.78 20.43 11.18
CA SER A 18 11.37 19.62 10.13
C SER A 18 10.26 18.72 9.62
N ALA A 19 9.74 19.07 8.44
CA ALA A 19 8.81 18.27 7.67
C ALA A 19 9.42 16.87 7.54
N ALA A 20 9.05 15.99 8.48
CA ALA A 20 9.46 14.60 8.46
C ALA A 20 8.96 14.05 7.11
N ALA A 21 9.92 13.75 6.23
CA ALA A 21 9.63 13.22 4.91
C ALA A 21 8.62 12.07 5.06
N PRO A 22 7.60 12.00 4.19
CA PRO A 22 6.63 10.92 4.23
C PRO A 22 7.39 9.59 4.20
N THR A 23 7.22 8.79 5.24
CA THR A 23 7.80 7.44 5.29
C THR A 23 7.25 6.67 4.09
N PRO A 24 8.10 6.20 3.16
CA PRO A 24 7.63 5.50 1.98
C PRO A 24 6.97 4.18 2.38
N PHE A 25 6.05 3.68 1.55
CA PHE A 25 5.44 2.35 1.69
C PHE A 25 6.54 1.33 1.96
N PRO A 26 6.55 0.65 3.12
CA PRO A 26 7.59 -0.33 3.37
C PRO A 26 7.34 -1.55 2.49
N VAL A 27 8.11 -1.66 1.41
CA VAL A 27 8.31 -2.90 0.66
C VAL A 27 9.77 -3.28 0.76
N PRO A 28 10.10 -4.56 1.05
CA PRO A 28 9.21 -5.70 1.24
C PRO A 28 8.49 -5.70 2.60
N ALA A 29 7.23 -6.17 2.64
CA ALA A 29 6.43 -6.35 3.86
C ALA A 29 5.12 -7.13 3.58
N LYS A 30 4.47 -7.60 4.63
CA LYS A 30 3.14 -8.21 4.59
C LYS A 30 2.08 -7.24 5.12
N TYR A 31 0.91 -7.24 4.49
CA TYR A 31 -0.21 -6.37 4.83
C TYR A 31 -1.51 -7.16 4.92
N LYS A 32 -2.32 -6.83 5.92
CA LYS A 32 -3.73 -7.21 6.00
C LYS A 32 -4.61 -6.08 5.46
N LEU A 33 -5.60 -6.43 4.65
CA LEU A 33 -6.60 -5.49 4.13
C LEU A 33 -7.81 -5.50 5.06
N ALA A 34 -8.15 -4.33 5.62
CA ALA A 34 -9.10 -4.24 6.74
C ALA A 34 -10.50 -4.80 6.43
N ASN A 35 -10.99 -4.63 5.20
CA ASN A 35 -12.38 -4.90 4.85
C ASN A 35 -12.56 -6.01 3.80
N THR A 36 -11.50 -6.73 3.43
CA THR A 36 -11.62 -7.97 2.66
C THR A 36 -11.33 -9.16 3.56
N PRO A 37 -12.33 -10.04 3.78
CA PRO A 37 -12.19 -11.19 4.67
C PRO A 37 -10.95 -12.03 4.36
N GLY A 38 -10.06 -12.12 5.35
CA GLY A 38 -8.85 -12.93 5.29
C GLY A 38 -7.87 -12.53 4.21
N MET A 39 -7.95 -11.30 3.69
CA MET A 39 -7.04 -10.88 2.65
C MET A 39 -5.74 -10.36 3.22
N GLU A 40 -4.68 -11.05 2.84
CA GLU A 40 -3.31 -10.71 3.16
C GLU A 40 -2.52 -10.66 1.86
N ILE A 41 -1.63 -9.67 1.73
CA ILE A 41 -0.72 -9.54 0.61
C ILE A 41 0.70 -9.40 1.15
N GLU A 42 1.62 -10.18 0.61
CA GLU A 42 3.03 -10.17 0.97
C GLU A 42 3.85 -9.67 -0.22
N PHE A 43 4.61 -8.61 -0.02
CA PHE A 43 5.58 -8.08 -0.98
C PHE A 43 6.97 -8.57 -0.60
N ARG A 44 7.62 -9.29 -1.51
CA ARG A 44 8.93 -9.92 -1.29
C ARG A 44 10.07 -9.04 -1.83
N PRO A 45 11.31 -9.21 -1.33
CA PRO A 45 12.46 -8.41 -1.77
C PRO A 45 12.82 -8.58 -3.26
N ASP A 46 12.37 -9.68 -3.88
CA ASP A 46 12.65 -10.04 -5.28
C ASP A 46 11.72 -9.36 -6.31
N GLY A 47 10.83 -8.47 -5.85
CA GLY A 47 9.85 -7.81 -6.72
C GLY A 47 8.60 -8.66 -7.00
N THR A 48 8.41 -9.78 -6.30
CA THR A 48 7.19 -10.58 -6.38
C THR A 48 6.25 -10.31 -5.21
N TYR A 49 4.97 -10.59 -5.41
CA TYR A 49 3.99 -10.60 -4.34
C TYR A 49 3.19 -11.90 -4.35
N SER A 50 2.68 -12.28 -3.19
CA SER A 50 1.64 -13.28 -3.03
C SER A 50 0.45 -12.68 -2.29
N TYR A 51 -0.74 -13.22 -2.50
CA TYR A 51 -1.88 -12.88 -1.68
C TYR A 51 -2.74 -14.10 -1.41
N THR A 52 -3.43 -14.04 -0.28
CA THR A 52 -4.47 -14.98 0.12
C THR A 52 -5.75 -14.20 0.34
N THR A 53 -6.91 -14.83 0.17
CA THR A 53 -8.20 -14.26 0.57
C THR A 53 -9.19 -15.38 0.86
N TYR A 54 -10.15 -15.14 1.74
CA TYR A 54 -11.26 -16.07 2.00
C TYR A 54 -12.39 -15.93 0.97
N LEU A 55 -12.25 -15.04 -0.02
CA LEU A 55 -13.15 -15.01 -1.16
C LEU A 55 -13.08 -16.36 -1.89
N LYS A 56 -14.25 -16.97 -2.08
CA LYS A 56 -14.36 -18.26 -2.78
C LYS A 56 -14.08 -18.05 -4.27
N CYS A 57 -12.96 -18.60 -4.73
CA CYS A 57 -12.84 -19.07 -6.09
C CYS A 57 -13.66 -20.37 -6.21
N LEU A 58 -14.10 -20.74 -7.42
CA LEU A 58 -15.03 -21.86 -7.71
C LEU A 58 -14.75 -23.19 -6.96
N ALA A 59 -13.54 -23.42 -6.43
CA ALA A 59 -13.19 -24.61 -5.65
C ALA A 59 -12.25 -24.39 -4.44
N ALA A 60 -11.79 -23.16 -4.14
CA ALA A 60 -10.79 -22.91 -3.08
C ALA A 60 -10.73 -21.43 -2.65
N ASN A 61 -9.99 -21.15 -1.57
CA ASN A 61 -9.51 -19.79 -1.28
C ASN A 61 -8.73 -19.28 -2.49
N CYS A 62 -9.01 -18.06 -2.93
CA CYS A 62 -8.21 -17.47 -4.01
C CYS A 62 -6.82 -17.14 -3.45
N VAL A 63 -5.82 -17.89 -3.92
CA VAL A 63 -4.40 -17.61 -3.71
C VAL A 63 -3.81 -17.23 -5.06
N GLY A 64 -2.93 -16.25 -5.10
CA GLY A 64 -2.26 -15.87 -6.33
C GLY A 64 -0.91 -15.22 -6.07
N GLU A 65 -0.07 -15.26 -7.09
CA GLU A 65 1.26 -14.66 -7.08
C GLU A 65 1.48 -13.81 -8.34
N GLY A 66 2.31 -12.79 -8.22
CA GLY A 66 2.61 -11.90 -9.33
C GLY A 66 3.86 -11.06 -9.09
N ALA A 67 4.10 -10.12 -9.99
CA ALA A 67 5.16 -9.12 -9.86
C ALA A 67 4.55 -7.79 -9.39
N TYR A 68 5.27 -7.05 -8.56
CA TYR A 68 4.90 -5.70 -8.18
C TYR A 68 5.99 -4.69 -8.54
N PHE A 69 5.57 -3.45 -8.71
CA PHE A 69 6.46 -2.30 -8.81
C PHE A 69 5.90 -1.17 -7.97
N TYR A 70 6.71 -0.63 -7.06
CA TYR A 70 6.33 0.51 -6.23
C TYR A 70 7.22 1.71 -6.55
N ASN A 71 6.59 2.85 -6.84
CA ASN A 71 7.27 4.13 -6.97
C ASN A 71 7.03 4.95 -5.68
N PRO A 72 8.08 5.22 -4.88
CA PRO A 72 7.95 5.97 -3.63
C PRO A 72 7.58 7.44 -3.84
N ASP A 73 8.03 8.06 -4.93
CA ASP A 73 7.84 9.49 -5.19
C ASP A 73 6.38 9.79 -5.54
N SER A 74 5.78 8.96 -6.40
CA SER A 74 4.38 9.08 -6.79
C SER A 74 3.43 8.30 -5.88
N ARG A 75 3.95 7.49 -4.94
CA ARG A 75 3.18 6.53 -4.12
C ARG A 75 2.28 5.63 -4.97
N THR A 76 2.77 5.22 -6.13
CA THR A 76 2.02 4.34 -7.03
C THR A 76 2.51 2.92 -6.93
N LEU A 77 1.59 1.99 -6.73
CA LEU A 77 1.82 0.56 -6.73
C LEU A 77 1.21 -0.05 -7.99
N HIS A 78 2.00 -0.83 -8.72
CA HIS A 78 1.56 -1.61 -9.86
C HIS A 78 1.66 -3.08 -9.52
N LEU A 79 0.55 -3.81 -9.64
CA LEU A 79 0.46 -5.25 -9.45
C LEU A 79 0.21 -5.91 -10.81
N ARG A 80 1.01 -6.92 -11.15
CA ARG A 80 0.88 -7.68 -12.38
C ARG A 80 0.84 -9.17 -12.07
N GLN A 81 -0.22 -9.83 -12.53
CA GLN A 81 -0.42 -11.26 -12.33
C GLN A 81 -0.66 -11.98 -13.64
N ARG A 82 -0.08 -13.16 -13.78
CA ARG A 82 -0.46 -14.10 -14.84
C ARG A 82 -1.48 -15.07 -14.27
N ILE A 83 -2.66 -15.13 -14.88
CA ILE A 83 -3.67 -16.12 -14.51
C ILE A 83 -3.45 -17.35 -15.40
N GLU A 84 -3.35 -18.53 -14.79
CA GLU A 84 -3.12 -19.79 -15.51
C GLU A 84 -4.18 -20.00 -16.60
N GLY A 85 -3.72 -20.37 -17.81
CA GLY A 85 -4.60 -20.57 -18.98
C GLY A 85 -5.31 -19.31 -19.49
N ARG A 86 -4.97 -18.12 -19.00
CA ARG A 86 -5.64 -16.85 -19.33
C ARG A 86 -4.65 -15.71 -19.61
N SER A 87 -5.21 -14.50 -19.68
CA SER A 87 -4.49 -13.24 -19.91
C SER A 87 -3.70 -12.78 -18.68
N THR A 88 -2.77 -11.84 -18.92
CA THR A 88 -2.14 -11.06 -17.85
C THR A 88 -3.14 -10.03 -17.32
N VAL A 89 -3.22 -9.91 -16.00
CA VAL A 89 -3.98 -8.89 -15.29
C VAL A 89 -3.03 -7.88 -14.69
N SER A 90 -3.40 -6.61 -14.71
CA SER A 90 -2.63 -5.51 -14.13
C SER A 90 -3.53 -4.53 -13.39
N GLN A 91 -3.10 -4.10 -12.21
CA GLN A 91 -3.76 -3.10 -11.40
C GLN A 91 -2.78 -2.00 -10.99
N TYR A 92 -3.19 -0.75 -11.15
CA TYR A 92 -2.44 0.42 -10.73
C TYR A 92 -3.19 1.07 -9.57
N TRP A 93 -2.48 1.25 -8.48
CA TRP A 93 -2.98 1.78 -7.22
C TRP A 93 -2.24 3.06 -6.88
N GLN A 94 -3.00 4.08 -6.50
CA GLN A 94 -2.50 5.27 -5.84
C GLN A 94 -2.63 5.04 -4.34
N LEU A 95 -1.50 4.91 -3.65
CA LEU A 95 -1.47 4.76 -2.20
C LEU A 95 -1.61 6.13 -1.54
N GLY A 96 -2.39 6.18 -0.45
CA GLY A 96 -2.65 7.42 0.27
C GLY A 96 -1.63 7.71 1.35
N LYS A 97 -2.08 8.24 2.49
CA LYS A 97 -1.20 8.65 3.59
C LYS A 97 -0.81 7.46 4.46
N MET A 98 0.41 7.50 5.00
CA MET A 98 0.97 6.47 5.87
C MET A 98 1.13 6.98 7.29
N THR A 99 0.97 6.11 8.27
CA THR A 99 1.41 6.39 9.64
C THR A 99 2.93 6.48 9.72
N ARG A 100 3.43 7.25 10.69
CA ARG A 100 4.88 7.40 10.93
C ARG A 100 5.51 6.16 11.58
N ASP A 101 4.68 5.28 12.13
CA ASP A 101 5.13 4.09 12.84
C ASP A 101 5.68 3.05 11.86
N ARG A 102 6.93 2.63 12.09
CA ARG A 102 7.62 1.62 11.29
C ARG A 102 7.10 0.20 11.59
N ASP A 103 6.61 -0.03 12.80
CA ASP A 103 6.15 -1.34 13.25
C ASP A 103 4.68 -1.56 12.87
N VAL A 104 3.88 -0.49 12.86
CA VAL A 104 2.46 -0.51 12.46
C VAL A 104 2.21 0.48 11.33
N SER A 105 2.69 0.14 10.13
CA SER A 105 2.44 0.95 8.94
C SER A 105 0.98 0.75 8.49
N LEU A 106 0.17 1.80 8.69
CA LEU A 106 -1.21 1.89 8.22
C LEU A 106 -1.23 2.83 7.01
N ILE A 107 -1.77 2.37 5.89
CA ILE A 107 -1.96 3.18 4.69
C ILE A 107 -3.44 3.38 4.42
N TRP A 108 -3.88 4.62 4.38
CA TRP A 108 -5.28 5.02 4.19
C TRP A 108 -5.51 5.58 2.80
N ASP A 109 -6.77 5.71 2.37
CA ASP A 109 -7.16 6.34 1.10
C ASP A 109 -6.55 5.67 -0.16
N ASN A 110 -6.31 4.36 -0.11
CA ASN A 110 -5.75 3.62 -1.26
C ASN A 110 -6.77 3.53 -2.39
N LYS A 111 -6.43 4.06 -3.56
CA LYS A 111 -7.33 4.14 -4.72
C LYS A 111 -6.83 3.30 -5.88
N LEU A 112 -7.70 2.45 -6.42
CA LEU A 112 -7.46 1.83 -7.72
C LEU A 112 -7.64 2.88 -8.82
N VAL A 113 -6.59 3.16 -9.59
CA VAL A 113 -6.60 4.22 -10.61
C VAL A 113 -6.72 3.68 -12.03
N LYS A 114 -6.26 2.45 -12.28
CA LYS A 114 -6.32 1.82 -13.60
C LYS A 114 -6.26 0.30 -13.47
N THR A 115 -6.95 -0.39 -14.37
CA THR A 115 -6.88 -1.84 -14.54
C THR A 115 -6.63 -2.19 -16.00
N SER A 116 -6.10 -3.38 -16.26
CA SER A 116 -5.93 -3.94 -17.60
C SER A 116 -6.00 -5.47 -17.55
N GLY A 117 -6.67 -6.09 -18.52
CA GLY A 117 -6.90 -7.53 -18.57
C GLY A 117 -8.30 -7.94 -18.09
N VAL A 118 -8.70 -9.16 -18.41
CA VAL A 118 -10.02 -9.71 -18.05
C VAL A 118 -10.07 -9.92 -16.53
N ASN A 119 -11.14 -9.44 -15.88
CA ASN A 119 -11.34 -9.49 -14.42
C ASN A 119 -10.26 -8.76 -13.60
N ALA A 120 -9.60 -7.76 -14.19
CA ALA A 120 -8.57 -6.97 -13.51
C ALA A 120 -9.13 -6.06 -12.40
N ASP A 121 -10.43 -5.90 -12.32
CA ASP A 121 -11.17 -5.29 -11.21
C ASP A 121 -11.40 -6.25 -10.04
N LEU A 122 -11.21 -7.56 -10.24
CA LEU A 122 -11.38 -8.59 -9.22
C LEU A 122 -10.05 -9.15 -8.71
N TYR A 123 -8.99 -9.06 -9.51
CA TYR A 123 -7.68 -9.63 -9.23
C TYR A 123 -6.54 -8.61 -9.40
N PRO A 124 -5.49 -8.67 -8.57
CA PRO A 124 -5.38 -9.44 -7.33
C PRO A 124 -6.25 -8.91 -6.19
N ILE A 125 -6.48 -7.59 -6.11
CA ILE A 125 -7.24 -6.94 -5.04
C ILE A 125 -8.59 -6.46 -5.59
N PRO A 126 -9.74 -6.86 -5.04
CA PRO A 126 -11.05 -6.44 -5.56
C PRO A 126 -11.24 -4.91 -5.53
N ALA A 127 -11.73 -4.31 -6.61
CA ALA A 127 -11.88 -2.85 -6.74
C ALA A 127 -12.82 -2.24 -5.70
N LYS A 128 -13.84 -2.97 -5.24
CA LYS A 128 -14.78 -2.52 -4.19
C LYS A 128 -14.11 -2.38 -2.81
N GLN A 129 -12.87 -2.86 -2.67
CA GLN A 129 -12.05 -2.75 -1.47
C GLN A 129 -11.11 -1.53 -1.52
N ALA A 130 -11.18 -0.75 -2.60
CA ALA A 130 -10.40 0.47 -2.76
C ALA A 130 -10.94 1.56 -1.81
N GLY A 131 -10.15 1.90 -0.81
CA GLY A 131 -10.36 3.08 0.03
C GLY A 131 -9.92 2.93 1.48
N GLU A 132 -9.81 1.72 2.03
CA GLU A 132 -10.23 1.63 3.44
C GLU A 132 -9.14 1.49 4.50
N MET A 133 -8.04 0.76 4.27
CA MET A 133 -6.79 0.79 5.06
C MET A 133 -6.00 -0.50 4.86
N TRP A 134 -4.69 -0.39 4.70
CA TRP A 134 -3.78 -1.52 4.66
C TRP A 134 -2.89 -1.48 5.90
N THR A 135 -2.85 -2.56 6.66
CA THR A 135 -2.12 -2.64 7.93
C THR A 135 -0.98 -3.62 7.81
N ARG A 136 0.25 -3.18 8.09
CA ARG A 136 1.42 -4.07 8.16
C ARG A 136 1.25 -5.11 9.26
N ILE A 137 1.61 -6.36 8.97
CA ILE A 137 1.59 -7.51 9.89
C ILE A 137 2.88 -8.31 9.81
#